data_AF-A0A554XI52-F1
#
_entry.id   AF-A0A554XI52-F1
#
_cell.length_a   1.000
_cell.length_b   1.000
_cell.length_c   1.000
_cell.angle_alpha   90.00
_cell.angle_beta   90.00
_cell.angle_gamma   90.00
#
_symmetry.space_group_name_H-M   'P 1'
#
loop_
_entity.id
_entity.type
_entity.pdbx_description
1 polymer ?
#
loop_
_entity_poly.entity_id
_entity_poly.type
_entity_poly.pdbx_seq_one_letter_code
_entity_poly.pdbx_strand_id
1 'polypeptide(L)'
;MSRAPFHVVPLDATHDRSAFDCDSPALNRYLREQVSQDVRRRVAACFVAITAEGRIAGYYTLASASLWLADLPPSTAKRLPRYPTVPAVRMGRLAVDRRFRGQGLGGALLAEASEAKQHT
;
A
#
# COMPACT_ATOMS: atom_id res chain seq x y z
N MET A 1 6.31 -19.98 -10.37
CA MET A 1 5.26 -19.07 -9.89
C MET A 1 5.09 -18.00 -10.95
N SER A 2 3.94 -17.96 -11.61
CA SER A 2 3.71 -17.06 -12.75
C SER A 2 3.70 -15.62 -12.24
N ARG A 3 4.74 -14.85 -12.57
CA ARG A 3 4.80 -13.42 -12.28
C ARG A 3 3.75 -12.79 -13.18
N ALA A 4 2.57 -12.53 -12.63
CA ALA A 4 1.57 -11.76 -13.36
C ALA A 4 2.23 -10.43 -13.80
N PRO A 5 1.94 -9.92 -15.02
CA PRO A 5 2.73 -8.90 -15.70
C PRO A 5 2.43 -7.50 -15.16
N PHE A 6 2.54 -7.34 -13.85
CA PHE A 6 2.35 -6.09 -13.15
C PHE A 6 3.70 -5.55 -12.72
N HIS A 7 3.87 -4.23 -12.83
CA HIS A 7 4.99 -3.52 -12.23
C HIS A 7 4.44 -2.52 -11.22
N VAL A 8 5.07 -2.46 -10.05
CA VAL A 8 4.66 -1.57 -8.97
C VAL A 8 5.45 -0.27 -9.07
N VAL A 9 4.74 0.86 -9.12
CA VAL A 9 5.34 2.19 -9.21
C VAL A 9 4.65 3.16 -8.25
N PRO A 10 5.31 4.25 -7.83
CA PRO A 10 4.65 5.33 -7.11
C PRO A 10 3.50 5.91 -7.96
N LEU A 11 2.39 6.25 -7.30
CA LEU A 11 1.28 6.92 -7.97
C LEU A 11 1.70 8.33 -8.41
N ASP A 12 1.43 8.65 -9.68
CA ASP A 12 1.58 9.99 -10.24
C ASP A 12 0.34 10.41 -11.06
N ALA A 13 0.39 11.60 -11.66
CA ALA A 13 -0.71 12.19 -12.41
C ALA A 13 -1.03 11.52 -13.76
N THR A 14 -0.12 10.68 -14.29
CA THR A 14 -0.30 10.00 -15.59
C THR A 14 -1.21 8.76 -15.48
N HIS A 15 -1.40 8.25 -14.27
CA HIS A 15 -2.17 7.05 -14.02
C HIS A 15 -3.68 7.33 -14.08
N ASP A 16 -4.39 6.63 -14.97
CA ASP A 16 -5.85 6.65 -15.00
C ASP A 16 -6.43 5.83 -13.83
N ARG A 17 -7.09 6.54 -12.91
CA ARG A 17 -7.72 5.98 -11.70
C ARG A 17 -9.24 5.81 -11.86
N SER A 18 -9.83 6.36 -12.91
CA SER A 18 -11.28 6.42 -13.09
C SER A 18 -11.89 5.03 -13.26
N ALA A 19 -11.17 4.15 -13.97
CA ALA A 19 -11.61 2.80 -14.29
C ALA A 19 -11.39 1.77 -13.17
N PHE A 20 -10.66 2.12 -12.09
CA PHE A 20 -10.35 1.20 -11.00
C PHE A 20 -11.61 0.87 -10.18
N ASP A 21 -11.94 -0.42 -10.03
CA ASP A 21 -13.09 -0.88 -9.26
C ASP A 21 -12.76 -2.12 -8.43
N CYS A 22 -12.75 -1.99 -7.10
CA CYS A 22 -12.74 -3.08 -6.13
C CYS A 22 -14.08 -3.19 -5.39
N ASP A 23 -14.34 -4.26 -4.64
CA ASP A 23 -15.59 -4.43 -3.90
C ASP A 23 -15.84 -3.42 -2.77
N SER A 24 -14.87 -2.55 -2.47
CA SER A 24 -15.02 -1.51 -1.46
C SER A 24 -15.20 -0.15 -2.11
N PRO A 25 -16.44 0.42 -2.13
CA PRO A 25 -16.69 1.76 -2.64
C PRO A 25 -15.83 2.82 -1.93
N ALA A 26 -15.50 2.61 -0.65
CA ALA A 26 -14.63 3.49 0.11
C ALA A 26 -13.19 3.51 -0.45
N LEU A 27 -12.63 2.35 -0.81
CA LEU A 27 -11.30 2.26 -1.41
C LEU A 27 -11.28 2.83 -2.84
N ASN A 28 -12.32 2.57 -3.63
CA ASN A 28 -12.44 3.13 -4.98
C ASN A 28 -12.46 4.66 -4.95
N ARG A 29 -13.32 5.24 -4.10
CA ARG A 29 -13.43 6.69 -3.91
C ARG A 29 -12.11 7.28 -3.41
N TYR A 30 -11.46 6.63 -2.45
CA TYR A 30 -10.17 7.10 -1.93
C TYR A 30 -9.13 7.24 -3.05
N LEU A 31 -8.95 6.19 -3.87
CA LEU A 31 -7.99 6.23 -4.97
C LEU A 31 -8.34 7.32 -5.98
N ARG A 32 -9.61 7.49 -6.32
CA ARG A 32 -10.04 8.47 -7.34
C ARG A 32 -9.92 9.91 -6.87
N GLU A 33 -10.29 10.21 -5.63
CA GLU A 33 -10.55 11.58 -5.19
C GLU A 33 -9.56 12.10 -4.12
N GLN A 34 -9.06 11.22 -3.25
CA GLN A 34 -8.39 11.66 -2.01
C GLN A 34 -6.88 11.44 -2.03
N VAL A 35 -6.41 10.33 -2.61
CA VAL A 35 -5.02 9.89 -2.52
C VAL A 35 -4.00 10.93 -2.99
N SER A 36 -4.30 11.73 -4.01
CA SER A 36 -3.39 12.76 -4.51
C SER A 36 -3.12 13.85 -3.47
N GLN A 37 -4.12 14.16 -2.64
CA GLN A 37 -3.96 15.13 -1.55
C GLN A 37 -3.11 14.56 -0.43
N ASP A 38 -3.32 13.29 -0.08
CA ASP A 38 -2.53 12.58 0.95
C ASP A 38 -1.06 12.47 0.54
N VAL A 39 -0.79 12.09 -0.71
CA VAL A 39 0.57 12.02 -1.27
C VAL A 39 1.23 13.40 -1.26
N ARG A 40 0.53 14.43 -1.74
CA ARG A 40 1.05 15.81 -1.75
C ARG A 40 1.35 16.33 -0.35
N ARG A 41 0.51 16.00 0.64
CA ARG A 41 0.69 16.38 2.05
C ARG A 41 1.64 15.47 2.81
N ARG A 42 2.21 14.45 2.15
CA ARG A 42 3.08 13.43 2.75
C ARG A 42 2.42 12.68 3.92
N VAL A 43 1.08 12.60 3.90
CA VAL A 43 0.30 11.83 4.88
C VAL A 43 0.41 10.33 4.58
N ALA A 44 0.45 9.97 3.29
CA ALA A 44 0.67 8.62 2.84
C ALA A 44 1.41 8.61 1.50
N ALA A 45 2.32 7.65 1.30
CA ALA A 45 2.82 7.27 -0.02
C ALA A 45 1.85 6.26 -0.63
N CYS A 46 1.53 6.42 -1.92
CA CYS A 46 0.68 5.48 -2.66
C CYS A 46 1.46 4.83 -3.78
N PHE A 47 1.33 3.52 -3.91
CA PHE A 47 1.93 2.72 -4.97
C PHE A 47 0.83 1.97 -5.71
N VAL A 48 1.00 1.81 -7.02
CA VAL A 48 0.04 1.19 -7.92
C VAL A 48 0.71 0.06 -8.69
N ALA A 49 0.02 -1.08 -8.82
CA ALA A 49 0.38 -2.14 -9.75
C ALA A 49 -0.23 -1.85 -11.11
N ILE A 50 0.62 -1.70 -12.13
CA ILE A 50 0.22 -1.31 -13.47
C ILE A 50 0.40 -2.48 -14.44
N THR A 51 -0.61 -2.73 -15.28
CA THR A 51 -0.56 -3.74 -16.35
C THR A 51 0.28 -3.25 -17.53
N ALA A 52 0.59 -4.15 -18.47
CA ALA A 52 1.28 -3.77 -19.72
C ALA A 52 0.50 -2.71 -20.52
N GLU A 53 -0.82 -2.68 -20.39
CA GLU A 53 -1.74 -1.73 -21.04
C GLU A 53 -1.93 -0.43 -20.24
N GLY A 54 -1.16 -0.21 -19.16
CA GLY A 54 -1.21 1.01 -18.37
C GLY A 54 -2.39 1.10 -17.38
N ARG A 55 -3.10 -0.01 -17.13
CA ARG A 55 -4.24 -0.03 -16.21
C ARG A 55 -3.80 -0.31 -14.78
N ILE A 56 -4.45 0.33 -13.82
CA ILE A 56 -4.24 0.02 -12.40
C ILE A 56 -4.95 -1.29 -12.06
N ALA A 57 -4.18 -2.34 -11.75
CA ALA A 57 -4.69 -3.63 -11.29
C ALA A 57 -4.85 -3.69 -9.77
N GLY A 58 -4.15 -2.84 -9.02
CA GLY A 58 -4.20 -2.77 -7.57
C GLY A 58 -3.41 -1.58 -7.04
N TYR A 59 -3.62 -1.24 -5.79
CA TYR A 59 -2.84 -0.19 -5.12
C TYR A 59 -2.70 -0.49 -3.63
N TYR A 60 -1.67 0.10 -3.02
CA TYR A 60 -1.54 0.18 -1.57
C TYR A 60 -0.99 1.52 -1.12
N THR A 61 -1.23 1.85 0.14
CA THR A 61 -0.67 3.07 0.76
C THR A 61 0.16 2.74 1.98
N LEU A 62 1.31 3.40 2.11
CA LEU A 62 2.18 3.34 3.28
C LEU A 62 2.21 4.69 3.98
N ALA A 63 2.18 4.69 5.30
CA ALA A 63 2.38 5.87 6.13
C ALA A 63 3.36 5.58 7.26
N SER A 64 4.16 6.58 7.63
CA SER A 64 5.00 6.49 8.82
C SER A 64 4.12 6.39 10.06
N ALA A 65 4.50 5.51 10.98
CA ALA A 65 3.82 5.33 12.25
C ALA A 65 4.84 5.12 13.37
N SER A 66 4.40 5.37 14.59
CA SER A 66 5.13 5.02 15.81
C SER A 66 4.17 4.25 16.71
N LEU A 67 4.61 3.10 17.20
CA LEU A 67 3.83 2.24 18.09
C LEU A 67 4.41 2.33 19.49
N TRP A 68 3.57 2.37 20.52
CA TRP A 68 4.06 2.24 21.89
C TRP A 68 4.54 0.81 22.12
N LEU A 69 5.71 0.67 22.72
CA LEU A 69 6.27 -0.65 23.05
C LEU A 69 5.35 -1.43 24.00
N ALA A 70 4.59 -0.71 24.85
CA ALA A 70 3.62 -1.27 25.78
C ALA A 70 2.39 -1.90 25.09
N ASP A 71 2.06 -1.48 23.87
CA ASP A 71 0.92 -2.01 23.10
C ASP A 71 1.28 -3.29 22.31
N LEU A 72 2.57 -3.66 22.30
CA LEU A 72 3.05 -4.82 21.55
C LEU A 72 2.96 -6.11 22.38
N PRO A 73 2.72 -7.26 21.73
CA PRO A 73 2.81 -8.56 22.38
C PRO A 73 4.18 -8.73 23.09
N PRO A 74 4.23 -9.30 24.30
CA PRO A 74 5.47 -9.42 25.07
C PRO A 74 6.60 -10.16 24.32
N SER A 75 6.26 -11.12 23.47
CA SER A 75 7.21 -11.86 22.63
C SER A 75 7.90 -10.97 21.59
N THR A 76 7.18 -9.99 21.04
CA THR A 76 7.71 -9.01 20.08
C THR A 76 8.47 -7.91 20.82
N ALA A 77 7.89 -7.35 21.89
CA ALA A 77 8.50 -6.25 22.65
C ALA A 77 9.88 -6.61 23.23
N LYS A 78 10.07 -7.85 23.71
CA LYS A 78 11.37 -8.32 24.23
C LYS A 78 12.50 -8.32 23.21
N ARG A 79 12.19 -8.33 21.92
CA ARG A 79 13.16 -8.34 20.81
C ARG A 79 13.50 -6.95 20.29
N LEU A 80 12.87 -5.91 20.83
CA LEU A 80 13.01 -4.53 20.38
C LEU A 80 13.77 -3.68 21.42
N PRO A 81 14.38 -2.56 21.00
CA PRO A 81 14.99 -1.60 21.92
C PRO A 81 13.98 -1.09 22.95
N ARG A 82 14.45 -0.83 24.18
CA ARG A 82 13.61 -0.36 25.29
C ARG A 82 13.31 1.14 25.23
N TYR A 83 12.87 1.62 24.08
CA TYR A 83 12.31 2.97 23.94
C TYR A 83 10.79 2.92 24.13
N PRO A 84 10.14 4.00 24.60
CA PRO A 84 8.70 4.03 24.77
C PRO A 84 7.94 3.78 23.46
N THR A 85 8.50 4.22 22.34
CA THR A 85 7.94 4.02 21.01
C THR A 85 8.93 3.32 20.06
N VAL A 86 8.39 2.58 19.11
CA VAL A 86 9.14 1.94 18.03
C VAL A 86 8.66 2.46 16.67
N PRO A 87 9.56 2.75 15.73
CA PRO A 87 9.19 3.16 14.38
C PRO A 87 8.50 1.99 13.66
N ALA A 88 7.48 2.33 12.88
CA ALA A 88 6.73 1.37 12.10
C ALA A 88 6.31 1.98 10.75
N VAL A 89 5.99 1.11 9.80
CA VAL A 89 5.29 1.47 8.58
C VAL A 89 3.89 0.90 8.66
N ARG A 90 2.88 1.77 8.52
CA ARG A 90 1.50 1.34 8.46
C ARG A 90 1.08 1.19 7.01
N MET A 91 0.63 -0.01 6.64
CA MET A 91 -0.18 -0.19 5.45
C MET A 91 -1.59 0.33 5.73
N GLY A 92 -1.93 1.49 5.17
CA GLY A 92 -3.24 2.12 5.39
C GLY A 92 -4.36 1.46 4.60
N ARG A 93 -4.10 1.19 3.32
CA ARG A 93 -5.08 0.69 2.36
C ARG A 93 -4.37 -0.29 1.42
N LEU A 94 -5.08 -1.34 1.03
CA LEU A 94 -4.69 -2.31 0.03
C LEU A 94 -5.94 -2.72 -0.74
N ALA A 95 -5.89 -2.61 -2.07
CA ALA A 95 -7.01 -2.99 -2.92
C ALA A 95 -6.52 -3.61 -4.22
N VAL A 96 -7.30 -4.58 -4.72
CA VAL A 96 -7.12 -5.20 -6.03
C VAL A 96 -8.41 -5.02 -6.82
N ASP A 97 -8.27 -4.51 -8.04
CA ASP A 97 -9.38 -4.35 -8.97
C ASP A 97 -10.01 -5.70 -9.28
N ARG A 98 -11.34 -5.73 -9.40
CA ARG A 98 -12.15 -6.96 -9.54
C ARG A 98 -11.71 -7.81 -10.72
N ARG A 99 -11.23 -7.18 -11.80
CA ARG A 99 -10.77 -7.85 -13.03
C ARG A 99 -9.49 -8.67 -12.82
N PHE A 100 -8.72 -8.40 -11.76
CA PHE A 100 -7.41 -9.01 -11.51
C PHE A 100 -7.35 -9.86 -10.23
N ARG A 101 -8.51 -10.18 -9.65
CA ARG A 101 -8.61 -11.02 -8.46
C ARG A 101 -8.37 -12.49 -8.76
N GLY A 102 -8.04 -13.25 -7.72
CA GLY A 102 -7.73 -14.67 -7.82
C GLY A 102 -6.33 -14.97 -8.41
N GLN A 103 -5.57 -13.95 -8.80
CA GLN A 103 -4.23 -14.10 -9.40
C GLN A 103 -3.09 -13.96 -8.38
N GLY A 104 -3.39 -13.93 -7.08
CA GLY A 104 -2.39 -13.72 -6.02
C GLY A 104 -1.86 -12.27 -5.90
N LEU A 105 -2.37 -11.33 -6.70
CA LEU A 105 -1.88 -9.94 -6.74
C LEU A 105 -1.91 -9.25 -5.37
N GLY A 106 -2.94 -9.47 -4.55
CA GLY A 106 -3.02 -8.87 -3.22
C GLY A 106 -1.88 -9.31 -2.30
N GLY A 107 -1.51 -10.60 -2.35
CA GLY A 107 -0.36 -11.13 -1.60
C GLY A 107 0.96 -10.61 -2.15
N ALA A 108 1.09 -10.51 -3.47
CA ALA A 108 2.29 -9.92 -4.11
C ALA A 108 2.48 -8.46 -3.72
N LEU A 109 1.41 -7.64 -3.74
CA LEU A 109 1.45 -6.24 -3.29
C LEU A 109 1.82 -6.11 -1.81
N LEU A 110 1.35 -7.03 -0.97
CA LEU A 110 1.70 -7.05 0.45
C LEU A 110 3.18 -7.39 0.68
N ALA A 111 3.72 -8.35 -0.09
CA ALA A 111 5.14 -8.69 -0.06
C ALA A 111 6.00 -7.51 -0.53
N GLU A 112 5.67 -6.89 -1.66
CA GLU A 112 6.34 -5.69 -2.17
C GLU A 112 6.35 -4.56 -1.13
N ALA A 113 5.22 -4.33 -0.45
CA ALA A 113 5.12 -3.31 0.59
C ALA A 113 6.01 -3.59 1.81
N SER A 114 6.33 -4.85 2.10
CA SER A 114 7.24 -5.22 3.19
C SER A 114 8.71 -4.99 2.83
N GLU A 115 9.04 -5.01 1.53
CA GLU A 115 10.38 -4.73 1.01
C GLU A 115 10.59 -3.26 0.65
N ALA A 116 9.50 -2.48 0.56
CA ALA A 116 9.53 -1.06 0.27
C ALA A 116 10.38 -0.31 1.31
N LYS A 117 11.65 -0.08 0.97
CA LYS A 117 12.59 0.66 1.79
C LYS A 117 12.10 2.10 1.91
N GLN A 118 11.90 2.58 3.13
CA GLN A 118 11.78 4.00 3.39
C GLN A 118 13.09 4.66 2.95
N HIS A 119 13.15 5.19 1.73
CA HIS A 119 14.18 6.15 1.35
C HIS A 119 13.88 7.41 2.17
N THR A 120 14.70 7.60 3.21
CA THR A 120 14.90 8.89 3.90
C THR A 120 15.55 9.86 2.94
#